data_AF-A0A914WEE0-F1
#
_entry.id   AF-A0A914WEE0-F1
#
_cell.length_a   1.000
_cell.length_b   1.000
_cell.length_c   1.000
_cell.angle_alpha   90.00
_cell.angle_beta   90.00
_cell.angle_gamma   90.00
#
_symmetry.space_group_name_H-M   'P 1'
#
loop_
_entity.id
_entity.type
_entity.pdbx_description
1 polymer ?
#
loop_
_entity_poly.entity_id
_entity_poly.type
_entity_poly.pdbx_seq_one_letter_code
_entity_poly.pdbx_strand_id
1 'polypeptide(L)'
;MQAEAATSSKATRSPQRRNQQQQDLQRNLRHFLSIASAGDLNTIYRNRPVWATNDEKYLTETALQVFKSVPSAKLAVLNYVGLLAHEGTHLHMSKCENSHFSVDASAIEGAVYRFAQVFNQSLNEIDTKEWATDMLRWSSLLLAEVCKQNAGRRATNGPAGPLTLVELLRVYVLCPCIEQIIDLLNASIKFLLNCDPESCISVIVETAKIYGANFDWIITHVGTMFPGAMVNPLLSVGLEEFRTYVTDLSVREAQLPQMTAAQLHEDYQLKFRSLSAILSHLARQQSAELKTSLRRLLVESLTTNGVESADLSLAFLFKLVTFSPNVLRVLVQEANDLDAHEEEQVKQRVQ
;
A
#
# COMPACT_ATOMS: atom_id res chain seq x y z
N MET A 1 14.67 -68.46 -21.76
CA MET A 1 15.60 -67.53 -22.42
C MET A 1 14.78 -66.59 -23.29
N GLN A 2 14.55 -65.37 -22.80
CA GLN A 2 14.50 -64.11 -23.56
C GLN A 2 13.95 -63.04 -22.62
N ALA A 3 14.85 -62.17 -22.18
CA ALA A 3 14.56 -60.92 -21.52
C ALA A 3 14.59 -59.84 -22.61
N GLU A 4 13.49 -59.10 -22.78
CA GLU A 4 13.48 -57.89 -23.61
C GLU A 4 12.96 -56.71 -22.78
N ALA A 5 13.96 -55.95 -22.30
CA ALA A 5 14.05 -54.51 -22.28
C ALA A 5 12.75 -53.69 -22.13
N ALA A 6 12.46 -53.32 -20.89
CA ALA A 6 11.73 -52.08 -20.60
C ALA A 6 12.63 -50.88 -20.91
N THR A 7 12.43 -50.24 -22.07
CA THR A 7 13.05 -48.95 -22.39
C THR A 7 12.24 -47.81 -21.77
N SER A 8 12.82 -47.28 -20.70
CA SER A 8 12.51 -46.01 -20.06
C SER A 8 12.54 -44.85 -21.07
N SER A 9 11.37 -44.34 -21.43
CA SER A 9 11.21 -43.10 -22.20
C SER A 9 11.36 -41.87 -21.30
N LYS A 10 12.60 -41.54 -20.92
CA LYS A 10 12.96 -40.17 -20.51
C LYS A 10 13.14 -39.33 -21.76
N ALA A 11 12.07 -38.63 -22.15
CA ALA A 11 12.08 -37.68 -23.26
C ALA A 11 13.05 -36.50 -23.00
N THR A 12 14.23 -36.57 -23.60
CA THR A 12 15.22 -35.50 -23.70
C THR A 12 14.66 -34.38 -24.61
N ARG A 13 14.22 -33.26 -24.03
CA ARG A 13 13.86 -32.03 -24.79
C ARG A 13 15.04 -31.61 -25.67
N SER A 14 14.85 -31.57 -27.00
CA SER A 14 15.90 -31.35 -28.01
C SER A 14 16.61 -29.98 -27.88
N PRO A 15 17.93 -29.89 -28.12
CA PRO A 15 18.71 -28.64 -28.02
C PRO A 15 18.21 -27.50 -28.91
N GLN A 16 17.69 -27.82 -30.10
CA GLN A 16 17.14 -26.83 -31.03
C GLN A 16 15.94 -26.07 -30.45
N ARG A 17 15.04 -26.76 -29.72
CA ARG A 17 13.88 -26.10 -29.10
C ARG A 17 14.29 -25.13 -27.98
N ARG A 18 15.36 -25.45 -27.23
CA ARG A 18 15.87 -24.56 -26.18
C ARG A 18 16.52 -23.30 -26.79
N ASN A 19 17.28 -23.46 -27.87
CA ASN A 19 17.90 -22.32 -28.57
C ASN A 19 16.84 -21.37 -29.15
N GLN A 20 15.76 -21.91 -29.72
CA GLN A 20 14.67 -21.09 -30.27
C GLN A 20 13.92 -20.34 -29.16
N GLN A 21 13.58 -21.01 -28.06
CA GLN A 21 12.95 -20.37 -26.89
C GLN A 21 13.81 -19.23 -26.32
N GLN A 22 15.12 -19.41 -26.26
CA GLN A 22 16.05 -18.38 -25.78
C GLN A 22 16.12 -17.18 -26.73
N GLN A 23 16.11 -17.42 -28.04
CA GLN A 23 16.09 -16.35 -29.05
C GLN A 23 14.78 -15.55 -29.01
N ASP A 24 13.64 -16.23 -28.89
CA ASP A 24 12.34 -15.58 -28.77
C ASP A 24 12.26 -14.75 -27.48
N LEU A 25 12.77 -15.27 -26.36
CA LEU A 25 12.82 -14.53 -25.10
C LEU A 25 13.69 -13.26 -25.21
N GLN A 26 14.87 -13.36 -25.84
CA GLN A 26 15.75 -12.20 -26.06
C GLN A 26 15.10 -11.15 -26.96
N ARG A 27 14.39 -11.59 -28.00
CA ARG A 27 13.64 -10.68 -28.88
C ARG A 27 12.55 -9.96 -28.11
N ASN A 28 11.77 -10.69 -27.33
CA ASN A 28 10.71 -10.12 -26.50
C ASN A 28 11.25 -9.12 -25.47
N LEU A 29 12.36 -9.45 -24.80
CA LEU A 29 12.97 -8.55 -23.83
C LEU A 29 13.46 -7.24 -24.49
N ARG A 30 14.13 -7.32 -25.65
CA ARG A 30 14.56 -6.11 -26.38
C ARG A 30 13.38 -5.25 -26.81
N HIS A 31 12.32 -5.89 -27.30
CA HIS A 31 11.13 -5.17 -27.72
C HIS A 31 10.41 -4.50 -26.54
N PHE A 32 10.27 -5.21 -25.41
CA PHE A 32 9.75 -4.64 -24.16
C PHE A 32 10.57 -3.43 -23.71
N LEU A 33 11.91 -3.56 -23.68
CA LEU A 33 12.79 -2.45 -23.27
C LEU A 33 12.61 -1.24 -24.18
N SER A 34 12.48 -1.44 -25.50
CA SER A 34 12.25 -0.35 -26.46
C SER A 34 10.93 0.41 -26.21
N ILE A 35 9.87 -0.30 -25.81
CA ILE A 35 8.56 0.31 -25.52
C ILE A 35 8.60 1.02 -24.16
N ALA A 36 9.17 0.35 -23.15
CA ALA A 36 9.23 0.86 -21.79
C ALA A 36 10.16 2.07 -21.64
N SER A 37 11.19 2.19 -22.48
CA SER A 37 12.11 3.34 -22.49
C SER A 37 11.65 4.50 -23.38
N ALA A 38 10.44 4.44 -23.96
CA ALA A 38 9.96 5.47 -24.88
C ALA A 38 9.68 6.83 -24.20
N GLY A 39 9.47 6.84 -22.88
CA GLY A 39 9.26 8.06 -22.11
C GLY A 39 9.45 7.85 -20.62
N ASP A 40 9.39 8.96 -19.89
CA ASP A 40 9.51 9.04 -18.43
C ASP A 40 8.42 9.95 -17.85
N LEU A 41 8.38 10.10 -16.52
CA LEU A 41 7.42 10.99 -15.85
C LEU A 41 7.52 12.43 -16.38
N ASN A 42 8.73 12.94 -16.59
CA ASN A 42 8.90 14.31 -17.09
C ASN A 42 8.26 14.51 -18.47
N THR A 43 8.35 13.51 -19.34
CA THR A 43 7.79 13.54 -20.68
C THR A 43 6.26 13.52 -20.64
N ILE A 44 5.68 12.63 -19.82
CA ILE A 44 4.23 12.51 -19.62
C ILE A 44 3.61 13.85 -19.21
N TYR A 45 4.17 14.47 -18.15
CA TYR A 45 3.61 15.69 -17.57
C TYR A 45 3.95 16.97 -18.36
N ARG A 46 4.72 16.87 -19.46
CA ARG A 46 4.95 17.97 -20.42
C ARG A 46 3.90 18.02 -21.54
N ASN A 47 2.74 17.39 -21.36
CA ASN A 47 1.60 17.38 -22.29
C ASN A 47 1.91 16.77 -23.67
N ARG A 48 2.83 15.81 -23.73
CA ARG A 48 3.04 15.01 -24.95
C ARG A 48 2.66 13.56 -24.64
N PRO A 49 1.60 13.04 -25.28
CA PRO A 49 1.28 11.62 -25.16
C PRO A 49 2.45 10.78 -25.67
N VAL A 50 2.91 9.83 -24.87
CA VAL A 50 4.04 8.95 -25.19
C VAL A 50 3.49 7.64 -25.76
N TRP A 51 2.52 7.05 -25.06
CA TRP A 51 1.97 5.74 -25.42
C TRP A 51 0.57 5.81 -26.01
N ALA A 52 -0.18 6.91 -25.86
CA ALA A 52 -1.59 7.00 -26.27
C ALA A 52 -1.84 6.81 -27.77
N THR A 53 -0.82 7.00 -28.62
CA THR A 53 -0.92 6.83 -30.07
C THR A 53 -0.73 5.38 -30.52
N ASN A 54 -0.35 4.47 -29.62
CA ASN A 54 -0.14 3.06 -29.94
C ASN A 54 -1.40 2.24 -29.66
N ASP A 55 -1.50 1.07 -30.29
CA ASP A 55 -2.58 0.13 -30.02
C ASP A 55 -2.36 -0.64 -28.71
N GLU A 56 -3.46 -1.01 -28.05
CA GLU A 56 -3.44 -1.76 -26.80
C GLU A 56 -2.61 -3.06 -26.89
N LYS A 57 -2.68 -3.74 -28.04
CA LYS A 57 -1.98 -5.01 -28.25
C LYS A 57 -0.46 -4.79 -28.27
N TYR A 58 0.02 -3.77 -28.97
CA TYR A 58 1.43 -3.37 -28.96
C TYR A 58 1.92 -3.04 -27.54
N LEU A 59 1.12 -2.31 -26.75
CA LEU A 59 1.47 -1.94 -25.37
C LEU A 59 1.55 -3.16 -24.43
N THR A 60 0.75 -4.20 -24.67
CA THR A 60 0.56 -5.28 -23.69
C THR A 60 1.26 -6.58 -24.02
N GLU A 61 1.27 -7.02 -25.28
CA GLU A 61 1.57 -8.41 -25.64
C GLU A 61 3.00 -8.82 -25.26
N THR A 62 3.98 -7.99 -25.61
CA THR A 62 5.40 -8.28 -25.33
C THR A 62 5.71 -8.17 -23.84
N ALA A 63 5.19 -7.14 -23.17
CA ALA A 63 5.40 -6.91 -21.75
C ALA A 63 4.80 -8.04 -20.89
N LEU A 64 3.61 -8.53 -21.24
CA LEU A 64 2.97 -9.67 -20.56
C LEU A 64 3.74 -10.98 -20.77
N GLN A 65 4.30 -11.20 -21.97
CA GLN A 65 5.16 -12.35 -22.22
C GLN A 65 6.43 -12.29 -21.36
N VAL A 66 7.06 -11.12 -21.25
CA VAL A 66 8.23 -10.89 -20.40
C VAL A 66 7.87 -11.11 -18.92
N PHE A 67 6.76 -10.56 -18.45
CA PHE A 67 6.27 -10.74 -17.08
C PHE A 67 6.12 -12.21 -16.69
N LYS A 68 5.53 -13.03 -17.58
CA LYS A 68 5.30 -14.46 -17.35
C LYS A 68 6.57 -15.30 -17.47
N SER A 69 7.52 -14.88 -18.32
CA SER A 69 8.67 -15.71 -18.69
C SER A 69 9.96 -15.35 -17.93
N VAL A 70 10.06 -14.14 -17.38
CA VAL A 70 11.28 -13.61 -16.74
C VAL A 70 10.95 -13.08 -15.34
N PRO A 71 11.15 -13.88 -14.28
CA PRO A 71 10.86 -13.45 -12.91
C PRO A 71 11.56 -12.15 -12.50
N SER A 72 12.82 -11.96 -12.91
CA SER A 72 13.59 -10.74 -12.59
C SER A 72 13.10 -9.48 -13.31
N ALA A 73 12.23 -9.61 -14.32
CA ALA A 73 11.67 -8.47 -15.04
C ALA A 73 10.33 -7.98 -14.47
N LYS A 74 9.76 -8.67 -13.48
CA LYS A 74 8.45 -8.31 -12.89
C LYS A 74 8.38 -6.85 -12.46
N LEU A 75 9.38 -6.37 -11.72
CA LEU A 75 9.44 -4.98 -11.25
C LEU A 75 9.58 -3.98 -12.40
N ALA A 76 10.30 -4.32 -13.47
CA ALA A 76 10.42 -3.46 -14.65
C ALA A 76 9.08 -3.34 -15.39
N VAL A 77 8.31 -4.45 -15.47
CA VAL A 77 6.96 -4.42 -16.03
C VAL A 77 6.02 -3.61 -15.14
N LEU A 78 6.08 -3.77 -13.81
CA LEU A 78 5.30 -2.92 -12.89
C LEU A 78 5.61 -1.43 -13.07
N ASN A 79 6.89 -1.07 -13.21
CA ASN A 79 7.28 0.31 -13.49
C ASN A 79 6.69 0.82 -14.82
N TYR A 80 6.76 0.01 -15.88
CA TYR A 80 6.15 0.35 -17.17
C TYR A 80 4.63 0.56 -17.06
N VAL A 81 3.91 -0.32 -16.34
CA VAL A 81 2.47 -0.16 -16.08
C VAL A 81 2.19 1.10 -15.27
N GLY A 82 3.07 1.44 -14.31
CA GLY A 82 3.00 2.70 -13.57
C GLY A 82 3.09 3.91 -14.49
N LEU A 83 3.99 3.91 -15.47
CA LEU A 83 4.10 4.99 -16.46
C LEU A 83 2.84 5.10 -17.34
N LEU A 84 2.27 3.97 -17.76
CA LEU A 84 0.98 3.95 -18.46
C LEU A 84 -0.14 4.55 -17.60
N ALA A 85 -0.20 4.18 -16.32
CA ALA A 85 -1.19 4.73 -15.38
C ALA A 85 -0.99 6.25 -15.15
N HIS A 86 0.26 6.71 -15.07
CA HIS A 86 0.57 8.15 -15.01
C HIS A 86 0.06 8.89 -16.25
N GLU A 87 0.34 8.38 -17.45
CA GLU A 87 -0.13 9.01 -18.69
C GLU A 87 -1.66 8.98 -18.78
N GLY A 88 -2.29 7.82 -18.55
CA GLY A 88 -3.74 7.69 -18.55
C GLY A 88 -4.41 8.64 -17.55
N THR A 89 -3.85 8.79 -16.35
CA THR A 89 -4.36 9.75 -15.36
C THR A 89 -4.16 11.19 -15.80
N HIS A 90 -2.99 11.54 -16.35
CA HIS A 90 -2.71 12.88 -16.83
C HIS A 90 -3.67 13.31 -17.95
N LEU A 91 -3.96 12.39 -18.88
CA LEU A 91 -4.92 12.60 -19.97
C LEU A 91 -6.35 12.72 -19.44
N HIS A 92 -6.75 11.83 -18.50
CA HIS A 92 -8.05 11.88 -17.85
C HIS A 92 -8.29 13.24 -17.15
N MET A 93 -7.33 13.68 -16.33
CA MET A 93 -7.41 14.97 -15.64
C MET A 93 -7.49 16.14 -16.63
N SER A 94 -6.74 16.09 -17.73
CA SER A 94 -6.79 17.13 -18.78
C SER A 94 -8.17 17.21 -19.45
N LYS A 95 -8.84 16.05 -19.62
CA LYS A 95 -10.22 15.97 -20.12
C LYS A 95 -11.24 16.51 -19.12
N CYS A 96 -11.05 16.26 -17.82
CA CYS A 96 -11.88 16.85 -16.77
C CYS A 96 -11.74 18.38 -16.71
N GLU A 97 -10.54 18.90 -16.97
CA GLU A 97 -10.26 20.35 -16.97
C GLU A 97 -10.74 21.06 -18.24
N ASN A 98 -10.72 20.35 -19.37
CA ASN A 98 -11.13 20.87 -20.67
C ASN A 98 -11.91 19.81 -21.45
N SER A 99 -13.22 20.01 -21.58
CA SER A 99 -14.11 19.11 -22.33
C SER A 99 -13.76 18.98 -23.82
N HIS A 100 -13.03 19.94 -24.39
CA HIS A 100 -12.54 19.89 -25.77
C HIS A 100 -11.21 19.13 -25.93
N PHE A 101 -10.64 18.59 -24.85
CA PHE A 101 -9.45 17.76 -24.92
C PHE A 101 -9.74 16.47 -25.69
N SER A 102 -9.07 16.29 -26.83
CA SER A 102 -9.42 15.27 -27.83
C SER A 102 -8.46 14.08 -27.88
N VAL A 103 -7.45 14.01 -27.01
CA VAL A 103 -6.54 12.86 -26.99
C VAL A 103 -7.30 11.65 -26.43
N ASP A 104 -7.38 10.59 -27.22
CA ASP A 104 -7.97 9.33 -26.79
C ASP A 104 -6.98 8.54 -25.93
N ALA A 105 -7.41 8.14 -24.74
CA ALA A 105 -6.64 7.36 -23.79
C ALA A 105 -7.08 5.88 -23.76
N SER A 106 -8.05 5.48 -24.59
CA SER A 106 -8.68 4.15 -24.56
C SER A 106 -7.68 2.99 -24.66
N ALA A 107 -6.64 3.11 -25.50
CA ALA A 107 -5.61 2.09 -25.64
C ALA A 107 -4.75 1.92 -24.37
N ILE A 108 -4.47 3.03 -23.67
CA ILE A 108 -3.74 3.00 -22.39
C ILE A 108 -4.64 2.39 -21.30
N GLU A 109 -5.90 2.82 -21.22
CA GLU A 109 -6.88 2.33 -20.26
C GLU A 109 -7.08 0.81 -20.41
N GLY A 110 -7.26 0.34 -21.65
CA GLY A 110 -7.34 -1.09 -21.97
C GLY A 110 -6.05 -1.84 -21.62
N ALA A 111 -4.88 -1.23 -21.84
CA ALA A 111 -3.61 -1.85 -21.50
C ALA A 111 -3.46 -2.04 -19.99
N VAL A 112 -3.71 -0.99 -19.20
CA VAL A 112 -3.64 -1.03 -17.73
C VAL A 112 -4.65 -2.06 -17.18
N TYR A 113 -5.87 -2.09 -17.69
CA TYR A 113 -6.87 -3.11 -17.35
C TYR A 113 -6.34 -4.53 -17.60
N ARG A 114 -5.78 -4.78 -18.78
CA ARG A 114 -5.25 -6.10 -19.14
C ARG A 114 -4.08 -6.53 -18.26
N PHE A 115 -3.19 -5.60 -17.89
CA PHE A 115 -2.13 -5.88 -16.91
C PHE A 115 -2.71 -6.19 -15.52
N ALA A 116 -3.65 -5.39 -15.05
CA ALA A 116 -4.28 -5.58 -13.75
C ALA A 116 -4.99 -6.93 -13.65
N GLN A 117 -5.65 -7.40 -14.71
CA GLN A 117 -6.21 -8.75 -14.74
C GLN A 117 -5.14 -9.84 -14.55
N VAL A 118 -4.01 -9.74 -15.25
CA VAL A 118 -2.93 -10.73 -15.14
C VAL A 118 -2.26 -10.69 -13.76
N PHE A 119 -2.07 -9.50 -13.19
CA PHE A 119 -1.51 -9.35 -11.85
C PHE A 119 -2.45 -9.89 -10.77
N ASN A 120 -3.76 -9.64 -10.88
CA ASN A 120 -4.76 -10.22 -9.99
C ASN A 120 -4.80 -11.75 -10.09
N GLN A 121 -4.68 -12.30 -11.30
CA GLN A 121 -4.58 -13.76 -11.48
C GLN A 121 -3.35 -14.32 -10.75
N SER A 122 -2.20 -13.65 -10.85
CA SER A 122 -0.97 -14.12 -10.19
C SER A 122 -0.97 -13.95 -8.67
N LEU A 123 -1.81 -13.08 -8.10
CA LEU A 123 -2.01 -13.00 -6.65
C LEU A 123 -2.73 -14.24 -6.08
N ASN A 124 -3.58 -14.90 -6.88
CA ASN A 124 -4.33 -16.08 -6.48
C ASN A 124 -3.53 -17.40 -6.60
N GLU A 125 -2.28 -17.34 -7.03
CA GLU A 125 -1.39 -18.51 -7.07
C GLU A 125 -0.93 -18.90 -5.65
N ILE A 126 -0.49 -20.15 -5.46
CA ILE A 126 -0.02 -20.65 -4.15
C ILE A 126 1.33 -19.99 -3.80
N ASP A 127 1.49 -19.57 -2.55
CA ASP A 127 2.74 -19.00 -1.99
C ASP A 127 3.15 -17.64 -2.58
N THR A 128 2.18 -16.72 -2.67
CA THR A 128 2.35 -15.39 -3.29
C THR A 128 2.53 -14.27 -2.27
N LYS A 129 2.86 -14.56 -1.01
CA LYS A 129 2.97 -13.56 0.06
C LYS A 129 3.93 -12.42 -0.28
N GLU A 130 5.14 -12.74 -0.71
CA GLU A 130 6.13 -11.73 -1.13
C GLU A 130 5.61 -10.92 -2.32
N TRP A 131 4.99 -11.58 -3.30
CA TRP A 131 4.42 -10.93 -4.47
C TRP A 131 3.25 -9.99 -4.13
N ALA A 132 2.36 -10.39 -3.21
CA ALA A 132 1.29 -9.55 -2.71
C ALA A 132 1.83 -8.33 -1.94
N THR A 133 2.96 -8.51 -1.22
CA THR A 133 3.65 -7.43 -0.51
C THR A 133 4.27 -6.43 -1.49
N ASP A 134 4.94 -6.91 -2.53
CA ASP A 134 5.46 -6.09 -3.61
C ASP A 134 4.35 -5.35 -4.37
N MET A 135 3.23 -6.02 -4.63
CA MET A 135 2.06 -5.41 -5.28
C MET A 135 1.42 -4.32 -4.42
N LEU A 136 1.24 -4.58 -3.11
CA LEU A 136 0.77 -3.57 -2.16
C LEU A 136 1.71 -2.37 -2.13
N ARG A 137 3.02 -2.60 -2.03
CA ARG A 137 4.03 -1.53 -2.01
C ARG A 137 4.00 -0.73 -3.30
N TRP A 138 4.04 -1.39 -4.45
CA TRP A 138 4.04 -0.74 -5.76
C TRP A 138 2.77 0.09 -5.99
N SER A 139 1.59 -0.49 -5.75
CA SER A 139 0.32 0.22 -5.93
C SER A 139 0.19 1.41 -4.97
N SER A 140 0.61 1.26 -3.70
CA SER A 140 0.61 2.36 -2.73
C SER A 140 1.52 3.52 -3.16
N LEU A 141 2.76 3.21 -3.57
CA LEU A 141 3.72 4.22 -4.05
C LEU A 141 3.21 4.92 -5.32
N LEU A 142 2.68 4.15 -6.28
CA LEU A 142 2.15 4.68 -7.53
C LEU A 142 0.98 5.63 -7.30
N LEU A 143 0.00 5.24 -6.47
CA LEU A 143 -1.16 6.08 -6.17
C LEU A 143 -0.75 7.39 -5.48
N ALA A 144 0.23 7.33 -4.58
CA ALA A 144 0.77 8.51 -3.92
C ALA A 144 1.54 9.42 -4.89
N GLU A 145 2.35 8.84 -5.78
CA GLU A 145 3.10 9.57 -6.80
C GLU A 145 2.18 10.24 -7.82
N VAL A 146 1.15 9.53 -8.30
CA VAL A 146 0.12 10.08 -9.19
C VAL A 146 -0.57 11.27 -8.53
N CYS A 147 -0.90 11.17 -7.24
CA CYS A 147 -1.47 12.28 -6.47
C CYS A 147 -0.53 13.48 -6.43
N LYS A 148 0.74 13.24 -6.08
CA LYS A 148 1.76 14.28 -6.00
C LYS A 148 1.98 15.00 -7.34
N GLN A 149 2.08 14.26 -8.44
CA GLN A 149 2.34 14.82 -9.77
C GLN A 149 1.14 15.62 -10.32
N ASN A 150 -0.07 15.33 -9.85
CA ASN A 150 -1.28 16.06 -10.23
C ASN A 150 -1.71 17.08 -9.17
N ALA A 151 -0.94 17.29 -8.11
CA ALA A 151 -1.25 18.27 -7.07
C ALA A 151 -1.27 19.69 -7.65
N GLY A 152 -2.27 20.48 -7.25
CA GLY A 152 -2.41 21.87 -7.71
C GLY A 152 -3.15 22.03 -9.04
N ARG A 153 -3.50 20.93 -9.70
CA ARG A 153 -4.34 20.95 -10.91
C ARG A 153 -5.74 21.46 -10.62
N ARG A 154 -6.42 21.98 -11.65
CA ARG A 154 -7.82 22.44 -11.52
C ARG A 154 -8.74 21.26 -11.23
N ALA A 155 -8.45 20.07 -11.77
CA ALA A 155 -9.20 18.86 -11.44
C ALA A 155 -9.10 18.47 -9.96
N THR A 156 -8.02 18.85 -9.26
CA THR A 156 -7.77 18.52 -7.85
C THR A 156 -8.05 19.69 -6.89
N ASN A 157 -8.46 20.84 -7.42
CA ASN A 157 -8.73 22.06 -6.68
C ASN A 157 -10.13 22.59 -6.99
N GLY A 158 -10.95 22.78 -5.96
CA GLY A 158 -12.23 23.47 -6.06
C GLY A 158 -12.10 24.99 -6.01
N PRO A 159 -13.23 25.73 -6.07
CA PRO A 159 -13.26 27.19 -5.95
C PRO A 159 -12.67 27.71 -4.63
N ALA A 160 -12.73 26.90 -3.57
CA ALA A 160 -12.31 27.25 -2.21
C ALA A 160 -10.90 26.70 -1.84
N GLY A 161 -10.16 26.12 -2.78
CA GLY A 161 -8.85 25.52 -2.54
C GLY A 161 -8.81 24.01 -2.83
N PRO A 162 -7.87 23.25 -2.23
CA PRO A 162 -7.75 21.82 -2.43
C PRO A 162 -9.04 21.07 -2.10
N LEU A 163 -9.35 20.05 -2.90
CA LEU A 163 -10.49 19.17 -2.63
C LEU A 163 -10.33 18.43 -1.29
N THR A 164 -11.45 18.08 -0.67
CA THR A 164 -11.45 17.17 0.49
C THR A 164 -10.99 15.77 0.07
N LEU A 165 -10.51 14.96 1.03
CA LEU A 165 -10.04 13.59 0.74
C LEU A 165 -11.10 12.72 0.05
N VAL A 166 -12.38 12.91 0.40
CA VAL A 166 -13.50 12.17 -0.21
C VAL A 166 -13.74 12.62 -1.65
N GLU A 167 -13.68 13.92 -1.91
CA GLU A 167 -13.79 14.45 -3.27
C GLU A 167 -12.60 14.04 -4.14
N LEU A 168 -11.40 14.09 -3.58
CA LEU A 168 -10.18 13.65 -4.26
C LEU A 168 -10.26 12.17 -4.64
N LEU A 169 -10.71 11.32 -3.72
CA LEU A 169 -10.97 9.90 -3.99
C LEU A 169 -11.96 9.72 -5.14
N ARG A 170 -13.05 10.50 -5.19
CA ARG A 170 -14.02 10.43 -6.29
C ARG A 170 -13.41 10.80 -7.63
N VAL A 171 -12.58 11.84 -7.69
CA VAL A 171 -11.89 12.24 -8.93
C VAL A 171 -10.97 11.11 -9.41
N TYR A 172 -10.18 10.51 -8.51
CA TYR A 172 -9.27 9.43 -8.88
C TYR A 172 -9.96 8.13 -9.26
N VAL A 173 -11.02 7.73 -8.56
CA VAL A 173 -11.77 6.50 -8.88
C VAL A 173 -12.49 6.59 -10.24
N LEU A 174 -12.83 7.80 -10.71
CA LEU A 174 -13.38 7.99 -12.06
C LEU A 174 -12.35 7.85 -13.18
N CYS A 175 -11.05 7.82 -12.86
CA CYS A 175 -10.00 7.53 -13.84
C CYS A 175 -9.87 6.01 -14.02
N PRO A 176 -10.13 5.45 -15.23
CA PRO A 176 -10.13 4.00 -15.43
C PRO A 176 -8.79 3.36 -15.07
N CYS A 177 -7.67 4.02 -15.34
CA CYS A 177 -6.35 3.50 -14.96
C CYS A 177 -6.21 3.37 -13.44
N ILE A 178 -6.64 4.39 -12.68
CA ILE A 178 -6.48 4.43 -11.23
C ILE A 178 -7.45 3.50 -10.52
N GLU A 179 -8.67 3.34 -11.03
CA GLU A 179 -9.61 2.33 -10.58
C GLU A 179 -8.97 0.93 -10.57
N GLN A 180 -8.30 0.54 -11.67
CA GLN A 180 -7.63 -0.76 -11.76
C GLN A 180 -6.48 -0.92 -10.76
N ILE A 181 -5.73 0.15 -10.46
CA ILE A 181 -4.66 0.11 -9.46
C ILE A 181 -5.23 0.03 -8.05
N ILE A 182 -6.34 0.71 -7.76
CA ILE A 182 -7.06 0.61 -6.48
C ILE A 182 -7.60 -0.81 -6.28
N ASP A 183 -8.09 -1.47 -7.32
CA ASP A 183 -8.53 -2.86 -7.23
C ASP A 183 -7.38 -3.82 -6.90
N LEU A 184 -6.21 -3.63 -7.52
CA LEU A 184 -5.00 -4.39 -7.18
C LEU A 184 -4.53 -4.13 -5.74
N LEU A 185 -4.59 -2.87 -5.29
CA LEU A 185 -4.30 -2.48 -3.92
C LEU A 185 -5.23 -3.24 -2.96
N ASN A 186 -6.55 -3.18 -3.20
CA ASN A 186 -7.57 -3.83 -2.37
C ASN A 186 -7.37 -5.36 -2.35
N ALA A 187 -7.09 -5.99 -3.48
CA ALA A 187 -6.83 -7.42 -3.58
C ALA A 187 -5.59 -7.82 -2.76
N SER A 188 -4.51 -7.05 -2.85
CA SER A 188 -3.27 -7.28 -2.11
C SER A 188 -3.47 -7.11 -0.60
N ILE A 189 -4.17 -6.06 -0.17
CA ILE A 189 -4.51 -5.82 1.25
C ILE A 189 -5.37 -6.97 1.77
N LYS A 190 -6.42 -7.36 1.04
CA LYS A 190 -7.31 -8.45 1.45
C LYS A 190 -6.55 -9.77 1.61
N PHE A 191 -5.62 -10.06 0.70
CA PHE A 191 -4.78 -11.26 0.81
C PHE A 191 -3.87 -11.18 2.05
N LEU A 192 -3.12 -10.08 2.19
CA LEU A 192 -2.14 -9.93 3.27
C LEU A 192 -2.78 -9.84 4.65
N LEU A 193 -3.94 -9.20 4.80
CA LEU A 193 -4.65 -9.18 6.09
C LEU A 193 -5.03 -10.60 6.59
N ASN A 194 -5.15 -11.58 5.69
CA ASN A 194 -5.43 -12.97 6.07
C ASN A 194 -4.18 -13.79 6.40
N CYS A 195 -3.01 -13.47 5.81
CA CYS A 195 -1.81 -14.31 5.94
C CYS A 195 -0.63 -13.64 6.66
N ASP A 196 -0.50 -12.31 6.56
CA ASP A 196 0.53 -11.50 7.21
C ASP A 196 0.05 -10.05 7.43
N PRO A 197 -0.88 -9.85 8.39
CA PRO A 197 -1.53 -8.57 8.58
C PRO A 197 -0.57 -7.47 9.09
N GLU A 198 0.47 -7.83 9.85
CA GLU A 198 1.43 -6.85 10.36
C GLU A 198 2.27 -6.26 9.22
N SER A 199 2.82 -7.09 8.33
CA SER A 199 3.54 -6.60 7.15
C SER A 199 2.64 -5.76 6.24
N CYS A 200 1.35 -6.10 6.12
CA CYS A 200 0.38 -5.30 5.37
C CYS A 200 0.30 -3.87 5.91
N ILE A 201 0.13 -3.71 7.23
CA ILE A 201 0.06 -2.40 7.87
C ILE A 201 1.38 -1.66 7.74
N SER A 202 2.51 -2.33 7.97
CA SER A 202 3.83 -1.71 7.89
C SER A 202 4.09 -1.08 6.52
N VAL A 203 3.70 -1.73 5.42
CA VAL A 203 3.84 -1.15 4.07
C VAL A 203 2.98 0.11 3.90
N ILE A 204 1.74 0.10 4.40
CA ILE A 204 0.84 1.25 4.33
C ILE A 204 1.39 2.43 5.14
N VAL A 205 1.85 2.18 6.36
CA VAL A 205 2.41 3.20 7.27
C VAL A 205 3.71 3.79 6.71
N GLU A 206 4.61 2.96 6.19
CA GLU A 206 5.86 3.44 5.57
C GLU A 206 5.57 4.30 4.33
N THR A 207 4.59 3.91 3.50
CA THR A 207 4.19 4.73 2.34
C THR A 207 3.62 6.08 2.78
N ALA A 208 2.74 6.06 3.79
CA ALA A 208 2.15 7.27 4.35
C ALA A 208 3.21 8.22 4.94
N LYS A 209 4.23 7.67 5.61
CA LYS A 209 5.39 8.44 6.09
C LYS A 209 6.15 9.12 4.95
N ILE A 210 6.37 8.43 3.83
CA ILE A 210 7.15 8.96 2.69
C ILE A 210 6.37 10.06 1.93
N TYR A 211 5.07 9.86 1.69
CA TYR A 211 4.29 10.74 0.82
C TYR A 211 3.37 11.74 1.54
N GLY A 212 3.14 11.53 2.85
CA GLY A 212 2.31 12.38 3.69
C GLY A 212 0.93 12.61 3.10
N ALA A 213 0.54 13.88 2.99
CA ALA A 213 -0.79 14.31 2.52
C ALA A 213 -1.18 13.76 1.14
N ASN A 214 -0.22 13.42 0.28
CA ASN A 214 -0.52 12.82 -1.04
C ASN A 214 -1.04 11.37 -0.95
N PHE A 215 -0.96 10.75 0.23
CA PHE A 215 -1.44 9.39 0.50
C PHE A 215 -2.65 9.35 1.44
N ASP A 216 -3.03 10.46 2.08
CA ASP A 216 -4.12 10.52 3.06
C ASP A 216 -5.48 10.07 2.49
N TRP A 217 -5.72 10.28 1.19
CA TRP A 217 -6.93 9.83 0.52
C TRP A 217 -6.97 8.30 0.36
N ILE A 218 -5.81 7.65 0.17
CA ILE A 218 -5.69 6.18 0.20
C ILE A 218 -5.89 5.64 1.61
N ILE A 219 -5.32 6.31 2.62
CA ILE A 219 -5.55 5.97 4.03
C ILE A 219 -7.05 6.01 4.37
N THR A 220 -7.75 7.04 3.90
CA THR A 220 -9.20 7.19 4.06
C THR A 220 -9.97 6.06 3.34
N HIS A 221 -9.57 5.74 2.10
CA HIS A 221 -10.16 4.65 1.32
C HIS A 221 -9.99 3.30 2.02
N VAL A 222 -8.76 2.95 2.38
CA VAL A 222 -8.39 1.68 3.02
C VAL A 222 -9.09 1.52 4.37
N GLY A 223 -9.11 2.56 5.21
CA GLY A 223 -9.84 2.55 6.48
C GLY A 223 -11.36 2.43 6.32
N THR A 224 -11.91 2.78 5.16
CA THR A 224 -13.34 2.58 4.83
C THR A 224 -13.61 1.18 4.31
N MET A 225 -12.69 0.61 3.53
CA MET A 225 -12.84 -0.72 2.93
C MET A 225 -12.57 -1.87 3.92
N PHE A 226 -11.69 -1.67 4.90
CA PHE A 226 -11.25 -2.70 5.84
C PHE A 226 -11.35 -2.27 7.33
N PRO A 227 -12.50 -1.73 7.79
CA PRO A 227 -12.57 -1.01 9.06
C PRO A 227 -12.37 -1.87 10.31
N GLY A 228 -12.71 -3.16 10.27
CA GLY A 228 -12.48 -4.10 11.38
C GLY A 228 -11.15 -4.85 11.26
N ALA A 229 -10.87 -5.38 10.06
CA ALA A 229 -9.71 -6.24 9.82
C ALA A 229 -8.36 -5.56 10.06
N MET A 230 -8.31 -4.23 10.02
CA MET A 230 -7.07 -3.47 10.22
C MET A 230 -6.83 -3.04 11.67
N VAL A 231 -7.84 -3.02 12.55
CA VAL A 231 -7.72 -2.43 13.90
C VAL A 231 -6.62 -3.11 14.71
N ASN A 232 -6.73 -4.43 14.93
CA ASN A 232 -5.79 -5.15 15.77
C ASN A 232 -4.36 -5.12 15.18
N PRO A 233 -4.15 -5.40 13.88
CA PRO A 233 -2.82 -5.26 13.27
C PRO A 233 -2.23 -3.86 13.39
N LEU A 234 -3.05 -2.82 13.26
CA LEU A 234 -2.62 -1.43 13.36
C LEU A 234 -2.17 -1.06 14.78
N LEU A 235 -2.88 -1.54 15.79
CA LEU A 235 -2.48 -1.37 17.19
C LEU A 235 -1.22 -2.17 17.52
N SER A 236 -1.10 -3.41 17.04
CA SER A 236 0.09 -4.25 17.24
C SER A 236 1.34 -3.62 16.61
N VAL A 237 1.27 -3.22 15.33
CA VAL A 237 2.39 -2.55 14.65
C VAL A 237 2.73 -1.23 15.33
N GLY A 238 1.73 -0.45 15.72
CA GLY A 238 1.97 0.81 16.44
C GLY A 238 2.64 0.62 17.80
N LEU A 239 2.27 -0.40 18.56
CA LEU A 239 2.88 -0.72 19.84
C LEU A 239 4.32 -1.18 19.66
N GLU A 240 4.60 -2.00 18.64
CA GLU A 240 5.96 -2.46 18.34
C GLU A 240 6.88 -1.33 17.87
N GLU A 241 6.37 -0.43 17.02
CA GLU A 241 7.07 0.81 16.64
C GLU A 241 7.35 1.69 17.86
N PHE A 242 6.43 1.74 18.84
CA PHE A 242 6.65 2.47 20.10
C PHE A 242 7.70 1.81 20.99
N ARG A 243 7.72 0.48 21.10
CA ARG A 243 8.78 -0.25 21.80
C ARG A 243 10.15 -0.02 21.18
N THR A 244 10.22 -0.07 19.85
CA THR A 244 11.45 0.19 19.10
C THR A 244 11.92 1.62 19.32
N TYR A 245 11.01 2.60 19.26
CA TYR A 245 11.30 4.00 19.56
C TYR A 245 11.90 4.21 20.96
N VAL A 246 11.30 3.62 21.99
CA VAL A 246 11.80 3.74 23.38
C VAL A 246 13.16 3.05 23.54
N THR A 247 13.35 1.91 22.88
CA THR A 247 14.62 1.17 22.90
C THR A 247 15.72 1.98 22.20
N ASP A 248 15.48 2.49 21.00
CA ASP A 248 16.42 3.30 20.23
C ASP A 248 16.81 4.58 20.99
N LEU A 249 15.84 5.21 21.67
CA LEU A 249 16.11 6.37 22.51
C LEU A 249 17.04 6.02 23.68
N SER A 250 16.76 4.95 24.42
CA SER A 250 17.58 4.58 25.58
C SER A 250 19.02 4.20 25.19
N VAL A 251 19.21 3.54 24.03
CA VAL A 251 20.53 3.24 23.48
C VAL A 251 21.29 4.50 23.06
N ARG A 252 20.60 5.48 22.44
CA ARG A 252 21.24 6.72 21.96
C ARG A 252 21.45 7.76 23.06
N GLU A 253 20.64 7.76 24.11
CA GLU A 253 20.93 8.55 25.33
C GLU A 253 22.25 8.09 25.98
N ALA A 254 22.58 6.80 25.87
CA ALA A 254 23.88 6.27 26.30
C ALA A 254 25.04 6.59 25.32
N GLN A 255 24.75 7.02 24.09
CA GLN A 255 25.71 7.29 23.01
C GLN A 255 25.49 8.70 22.42
N LEU A 256 26.03 9.74 23.05
CA LEU A 256 25.95 11.15 22.58
C LEU A 256 26.36 11.27 21.10
N PRO A 257 25.46 11.74 20.20
CA PRO A 257 25.12 13.18 20.08
C PRO A 257 23.61 13.50 19.89
N GLN A 258 23.17 14.64 20.46
CA GLN A 258 21.76 15.13 20.47
C GLN A 258 21.11 15.31 19.08
N MET A 259 21.87 15.61 18.03
CA MET A 259 21.33 15.74 16.66
C MET A 259 20.71 14.43 16.15
N THR A 260 21.20 13.28 16.61
CA THR A 260 20.69 11.97 16.18
C THR A 260 19.39 11.59 16.87
N ALA A 261 19.13 12.12 18.07
CA ALA A 261 17.89 11.89 18.82
C ALA A 261 16.73 12.73 18.27
N ALA A 262 16.99 13.97 17.86
CA ALA A 262 15.98 14.82 17.21
C ALA A 262 15.50 14.23 15.88
N GLN A 263 16.44 13.77 15.04
CA GLN A 263 16.12 13.10 13.77
C GLN A 263 15.35 11.79 13.98
N LEU A 264 15.76 10.99 14.96
CA LEU A 264 15.04 9.77 15.35
C LEU A 264 13.60 10.10 15.77
N HIS A 265 13.44 11.11 16.63
CA HIS A 265 12.13 11.54 17.10
C HIS A 265 11.24 12.01 15.96
N GLU A 266 11.77 12.79 15.01
CA GLU A 266 11.03 13.24 13.83
C GLU A 266 10.56 12.06 12.97
N ASP A 267 11.42 11.05 12.74
CA ASP A 267 11.08 9.87 11.95
C ASP A 267 9.90 9.09 12.57
N TYR A 268 9.99 8.81 13.88
CA TYR A 268 8.91 8.13 14.59
C TYR A 268 7.65 9.00 14.70
N GLN A 269 7.77 10.33 14.81
CA GLN A 269 6.60 11.21 14.75
C GLN A 269 5.82 11.05 13.44
N LEU A 270 6.49 10.92 12.29
CA LEU A 270 5.83 10.72 11.00
C LEU A 270 5.10 9.36 10.94
N LYS A 271 5.71 8.30 11.50
CA LYS A 271 5.05 6.99 11.62
C LYS A 271 3.81 7.05 12.51
N PHE A 272 3.91 7.65 13.70
CA PHE A 272 2.76 7.77 14.61
C PHE A 272 1.65 8.65 14.06
N ARG A 273 1.98 9.73 13.32
CA ARG A 273 0.98 10.53 12.60
C ARG A 273 0.23 9.68 11.57
N SER A 274 0.95 8.86 10.81
CA SER A 274 0.37 7.97 9.79
C SER A 274 -0.55 6.92 10.39
N LEU A 275 -0.10 6.24 11.45
CA LEU A 275 -0.91 5.29 12.23
C LEU A 275 -2.17 5.96 12.80
N SER A 276 -1.99 7.14 13.40
CA SER A 276 -3.08 7.88 14.02
C SER A 276 -4.08 8.44 13.01
N ALA A 277 -3.67 8.70 11.77
CA ALA A 277 -4.58 9.12 10.70
C ALA A 277 -5.61 8.01 10.39
N ILE A 278 -5.16 6.76 10.26
CA ILE A 278 -6.04 5.61 10.06
C ILE A 278 -6.96 5.43 11.28
N LEU A 279 -6.40 5.39 12.50
CA LEU A 279 -7.19 5.24 13.73
C LEU A 279 -8.21 6.37 13.90
N SER A 280 -7.84 7.61 13.55
CA SER A 280 -8.76 8.76 13.59
C SER A 280 -9.91 8.62 12.61
N HIS A 281 -9.66 8.04 11.43
CA HIS A 281 -10.71 7.74 10.48
C HIS A 281 -11.66 6.67 11.02
N LEU A 282 -11.12 5.55 11.53
CA LEU A 282 -11.90 4.47 12.14
C LEU A 282 -12.72 4.93 13.35
N ALA A 283 -12.16 5.81 14.18
CA ALA A 283 -12.85 6.41 15.32
C ALA A 283 -14.02 7.31 14.87
N ARG A 284 -13.85 8.10 13.80
CA ARG A 284 -14.95 8.91 13.23
C ARG A 284 -16.07 8.04 12.65
N GLN A 285 -15.73 6.87 12.13
CA GLN A 285 -16.71 5.89 11.66
C GLN A 285 -17.37 5.08 12.79
N GLN A 286 -17.07 5.39 14.06
CA GLN A 286 -17.57 4.66 15.23
C GLN A 286 -17.31 3.14 15.17
N SER A 287 -16.14 2.75 14.66
CA SER A 287 -15.76 1.33 14.56
C SER A 287 -15.89 0.63 15.91
N ALA A 288 -16.80 -0.34 16.01
CA ALA A 288 -17.00 -1.15 17.21
C ALA A 288 -15.73 -1.93 17.56
N GLU A 289 -15.06 -2.49 16.54
CA GLU A 289 -13.79 -3.20 16.71
C GLU A 289 -12.72 -2.28 17.33
N LEU A 290 -12.63 -1.01 16.88
CA LEU A 290 -11.69 -0.05 17.46
C LEU A 290 -11.97 0.19 18.95
N LYS A 291 -13.24 0.38 19.31
CA LYS A 291 -13.65 0.56 20.71
C LYS A 291 -13.26 -0.64 21.56
N THR A 292 -13.65 -1.85 21.13
CA THR A 292 -13.35 -3.09 21.84
C THR A 292 -11.85 -3.32 21.97
N SER A 293 -11.06 -3.11 20.92
CA SER A 293 -9.61 -3.30 20.96
C SER A 293 -8.90 -2.27 21.83
N LEU A 294 -9.32 -1.01 21.82
CA LEU A 294 -8.77 0.03 22.69
C LEU A 294 -9.13 -0.21 24.17
N ARG A 295 -10.39 -0.59 24.47
CA ARG A 295 -10.82 -0.98 25.82
C ARG A 295 -10.00 -2.16 26.32
N ARG A 296 -9.87 -3.21 25.50
CA ARG A 296 -9.06 -4.38 25.83
C ARG A 296 -7.62 -4.01 26.14
N LEU A 297 -6.97 -3.23 25.27
CA LEU A 297 -5.58 -2.79 25.49
C LEU A 297 -5.44 -1.94 26.77
N LEU A 298 -6.41 -1.10 27.07
CA LEU A 298 -6.44 -0.31 28.30
C LEU A 298 -6.56 -1.20 29.54
N VAL A 299 -7.56 -2.10 29.57
CA VAL A 299 -7.79 -3.01 30.71
C VAL A 299 -6.60 -3.95 30.90
N GLU A 300 -6.08 -4.54 29.83
CA GLU A 300 -4.86 -5.36 29.86
C GLU A 300 -3.72 -4.55 30.50
N SER A 301 -3.44 -3.33 29.99
CA SER A 301 -2.34 -2.50 30.51
C SER A 301 -2.45 -2.09 31.98
N LEU A 302 -3.68 -2.05 32.54
CA LEU A 302 -3.93 -1.75 33.95
C LEU A 302 -3.90 -3.00 34.84
N THR A 303 -4.06 -4.19 34.26
CA THR A 303 -4.18 -5.46 34.99
C THR A 303 -2.92 -6.33 34.91
N THR A 304 -2.01 -6.13 33.95
CA THR A 304 -0.77 -6.93 33.80
C THR A 304 0.12 -6.83 35.06
N ASN A 305 0.57 -7.99 35.58
CA ASN A 305 1.50 -8.09 36.71
C ASN A 305 2.91 -7.65 36.26
N GLY A 306 3.42 -6.54 36.79
CA GLY A 306 4.69 -5.93 36.39
C GLY A 306 5.98 -6.71 36.73
N VAL A 307 6.09 -7.98 36.34
CA VAL A 307 7.28 -8.81 36.63
C VAL A 307 8.07 -9.21 35.38
N GLU A 308 7.49 -9.18 34.17
CA GLU A 308 8.22 -9.51 32.94
C GLU A 308 7.98 -8.44 31.88
N SER A 309 9.02 -7.65 31.56
CA SER A 309 9.05 -6.59 30.56
C SER A 309 8.18 -5.36 30.90
N ALA A 310 8.72 -4.16 30.70
CA ALA A 310 7.95 -2.93 30.88
C ALA A 310 6.80 -2.91 29.85
N ASP A 311 5.58 -3.22 30.29
CA ASP A 311 4.39 -3.14 29.44
C ASP A 311 4.17 -1.68 29.03
N LEU A 312 4.57 -1.36 27.79
CA LEU A 312 4.47 -0.02 27.22
C LEU A 312 3.07 0.28 26.65
N SER A 313 2.09 -0.60 26.81
CA SER A 313 0.75 -0.46 26.22
C SER A 313 0.04 0.81 26.67
N LEU A 314 0.09 1.12 27.98
CA LEU A 314 -0.52 2.35 28.50
C LEU A 314 0.18 3.61 27.97
N ALA A 315 1.52 3.61 27.96
CA ALA A 315 2.31 4.72 27.42
C ALA A 315 2.08 4.92 25.90
N PHE A 316 1.91 3.82 25.16
CA PHE A 316 1.54 3.84 23.75
C PHE A 316 0.15 4.45 23.53
N LEU A 317 -0.86 4.10 24.35
CA LEU A 317 -2.18 4.72 24.29
C LEU A 317 -2.12 6.24 24.49
N PHE A 318 -1.34 6.71 25.47
CA PHE A 318 -1.10 8.14 25.65
C PHE A 318 -0.40 8.75 24.43
N LYS A 319 0.56 8.05 23.84
CA LYS A 319 1.24 8.52 22.62
C LYS A 319 0.23 8.69 21.47
N LEU A 320 -0.66 7.73 21.23
CA LEU A 320 -1.69 7.83 20.19
C LEU A 320 -2.62 9.03 20.41
N VAL A 321 -3.03 9.28 21.65
CA VAL A 321 -3.87 10.43 22.01
C VAL A 321 -3.23 11.76 21.62
N THR A 322 -1.90 11.89 21.70
CA THR A 322 -1.20 13.13 21.30
C THR A 322 -1.32 13.44 19.80
N PHE A 323 -1.64 12.44 18.97
CA PHE A 323 -1.80 12.58 17.53
C PHE A 323 -3.26 12.52 17.07
N SER A 324 -4.20 12.08 17.92
CA SER A 324 -5.61 11.96 17.57
C SER A 324 -6.56 12.30 18.72
N PRO A 325 -7.26 13.45 18.64
CA PRO A 325 -8.33 13.76 19.59
C PRO A 325 -9.55 12.81 19.45
N ASN A 326 -9.71 12.17 18.30
CA ASN A 326 -10.80 11.20 18.10
C ASN A 326 -10.52 9.90 18.88
N VAL A 327 -9.28 9.44 18.91
CA VAL A 327 -8.87 8.28 19.73
C VAL A 327 -9.05 8.60 21.21
N LEU A 328 -8.69 9.81 21.66
CA LEU A 328 -8.96 10.25 23.03
C LEU A 328 -10.45 10.17 23.39
N ARG A 329 -11.32 10.67 22.51
CA ARG A 329 -12.77 10.61 22.74
C ARG A 329 -13.26 9.18 22.93
N VAL A 330 -12.78 8.25 22.11
CA VAL A 330 -13.11 6.82 22.24
C VAL A 330 -12.59 6.28 23.58
N LEU A 331 -11.32 6.51 23.92
CA LEU A 331 -10.75 6.03 25.18
C LEU A 331 -11.48 6.55 26.41
N VAL A 332 -11.88 7.83 26.43
CA VAL A 332 -12.65 8.41 27.54
C VAL A 332 -14.04 7.78 27.65
N GLN A 333 -14.69 7.49 26.53
CA GLN A 333 -15.98 6.78 26.53
C GLN A 333 -15.82 5.38 27.11
N GLU A 334 -14.88 4.59 26.57
CA GLU A 334 -14.65 3.22 27.02
C GLU A 334 -14.16 3.13 28.48
N ALA A 335 -13.41 4.13 28.97
CA ALA A 335 -12.98 4.19 30.37
C ALA A 335 -14.14 4.52 31.33
N ASN A 336 -15.13 5.30 30.89
CA ASN A 336 -16.33 5.58 31.69
C ASN A 336 -17.31 4.40 31.69
N ASP A 337 -17.26 3.57 30.66
CA ASP A 337 -18.11 2.39 30.46
C ASP A 337 -17.45 1.09 31.01
N LEU A 338 -16.44 1.21 31.89
CA LEU A 338 -15.86 0.07 32.60
C LEU A 338 -16.89 -0.51 33.57
N ASP A 339 -17.10 -1.82 33.49
CA ASP A 339 -18.09 -2.48 34.34
C ASP A 339 -17.59 -2.62 35.78
N ALA A 340 -18.51 -2.74 36.75
CA ALA A 340 -18.19 -2.80 38.18
C ALA A 340 -17.16 -3.88 38.56
N HIS A 341 -17.08 -4.98 37.79
CA HIS A 341 -16.07 -6.02 37.99
C HIS A 341 -14.66 -5.59 37.55
N GLU A 342 -14.55 -4.87 36.43
CA GLU A 342 -13.29 -4.33 35.91
C GLU A 342 -12.83 -3.15 36.77
N GLU A 343 -13.76 -2.30 37.23
CA GLU A 343 -13.46 -1.24 38.20
C GLU A 343 -12.88 -1.80 39.50
N GLU A 344 -13.44 -2.90 40.01
CA GLU A 344 -12.98 -3.54 41.25
C GLU A 344 -11.58 -4.14 41.06
N GLN A 345 -11.29 -4.77 39.93
CA GLN A 345 -9.95 -5.27 39.60
C GLN A 345 -8.91 -4.14 39.49
N VAL A 346 -9.28 -3.00 38.91
CA VAL A 346 -8.41 -1.81 38.82
C VAL A 346 -8.23 -1.16 40.20
N LYS A 347 -9.32 -0.97 40.98
CA LYS A 347 -9.30 -0.35 42.31
C LYS A 347 -8.47 -1.13 43.33
N GLN A 348 -8.52 -2.47 43.28
CA GLN A 348 -7.72 -3.35 44.15
C GLN A 348 -6.20 -3.24 43.94
N ARG A 349 -5.74 -2.51 42.90
CA ARG A 349 -4.31 -2.32 42.59
C ARG A 349 -3.78 -0.90 42.73
N VAL A 350 -4.64 0.10 42.60
CA VAL A 350 -4.23 1.51 42.74
C VAL A 350 -4.08 1.92 44.22
N GLN A 351 -4.66 1.13 45.13
CA GLN A 351 -4.38 1.17 46.58
C GLN A 351 -3.16 0.33 46.92
#